data_AF-A0AA38J9F4-F1
#
_entry.id   AF-A0AA38J9F4-F1
#
_cell.length_a   1.000
_cell.length_b   1.000
_cell.length_c   1.000
_cell.angle_alpha   90.00
_cell.angle_beta   90.00
_cell.angle_gamma   90.00
#
_symmetry.space_group_name_H-M   'P 1'
#
loop_
_entity.id
_entity.type
_entity.pdbx_description
1 polymer ?
#
loop_
_entity_poly.entity_id
_entity_poly.type
_entity_poly.pdbx_seq_one_letter_code
_entity_poly.pdbx_strand_id
1 'polypeptide(L)'
;MSTKKEHSSNRRNLPIGSRNFLGYHSRSEERVRRSKKLKLSSDDLERNTNLVALTRESKRCLRNLAAYKPPKDTFPQPWLPFPKSRRAAVLVALFVGRKGDLYVLLSKRASTLRSFAGDTSLPGGKMDPEDKSIEDTARREAFEEIGLPPDRNKVPLLCILEPFYVEKQLLVTPVVVLVLDNTLQPILNAPEVTALFSHPLVSFLSSTPPASIIRSEPELVELGDDGSGYRYHTSNDWDWDGPPVVLDPSENKLSKNGSANRNGTKRRSFSDSSLRTFKRSDENEVKVSNEPVFRKRKFRMHQFLTGREAGGIKPVFGLTAAVLIHTARAGYSPSPPALASPDFEVSAPDGASTSMRIAWAFYRPPTSRRPNLLREALENEGLAGKVNWERVRKVAGLPDENAVSQKGASSAISGSRRLGQANRIRSKL
;
A
#
# COMPACT_ATOMS: atom_id res chain seq x y z
N MET A 1 -16.03 -68.91 -34.40
CA MET A 1 -15.49 -69.99 -33.52
C MET A 1 -14.79 -69.29 -32.37
N SER A 2 -15.33 -69.27 -31.14
CA SER A 2 -15.27 -70.34 -30.11
C SER A 2 -13.82 -70.69 -29.76
N THR A 3 -13.34 -70.62 -28.52
CA THR A 3 -13.96 -71.12 -27.26
C THR A 3 -13.62 -70.33 -25.97
N LYS A 4 -14.47 -70.47 -24.94
CA LYS A 4 -14.23 -70.06 -23.52
C LYS A 4 -13.47 -71.13 -22.69
N LYS A 5 -12.78 -70.69 -21.60
CA LYS A 5 -12.59 -71.34 -20.25
C LYS A 5 -11.75 -70.41 -19.34
N GLU A 6 -12.05 -69.97 -18.11
CA GLU A 6 -13.15 -70.16 -17.11
C GLU A 6 -12.83 -71.22 -15.98
N HIS A 7 -12.92 -70.83 -14.67
CA HIS A 7 -12.62 -71.55 -13.37
C HIS A 7 -11.16 -71.67 -12.86
N SER A 8 -10.80 -71.65 -11.55
CA SER A 8 -11.49 -71.26 -10.28
C SER A 8 -10.53 -71.15 -9.05
N SER A 9 -10.83 -70.23 -8.12
CA SER A 9 -10.61 -70.24 -6.63
C SER A 9 -9.53 -71.09 -5.92
N ASN A 10 -8.79 -70.48 -4.98
CA ASN A 10 -8.86 -70.87 -3.54
C ASN A 10 -8.37 -69.78 -2.54
N ARG A 11 -8.84 -69.83 -1.29
CA ARG A 11 -8.43 -68.98 -0.15
C ARG A 11 -7.54 -69.74 0.85
N ARG A 12 -6.74 -69.01 1.64
CA ARG A 12 -6.38 -69.26 3.07
C ARG A 12 -5.50 -68.07 3.55
N ASN A 13 -6.01 -67.19 4.42
CA ASN A 13 -6.07 -67.26 5.91
C ASN A 13 -4.78 -66.82 6.60
N LEU A 14 -4.85 -65.73 7.40
CA LEU A 14 -4.21 -65.50 8.71
C LEU A 14 -5.02 -64.39 9.46
N PRO A 15 -4.94 -64.25 10.80
CA PRO A 15 -6.17 -64.19 11.61
C PRO A 15 -6.54 -62.84 12.25
N ILE A 16 -7.77 -62.83 12.79
CA ILE A 16 -8.39 -61.77 13.59
C ILE A 16 -7.93 -61.85 15.06
N GLY A 17 -7.69 -60.71 15.70
CA GLY A 17 -7.43 -60.59 17.14
C GLY A 17 -7.99 -59.28 17.71
N SER A 18 -9.25 -59.32 18.16
CA SER A 18 -10.02 -58.13 18.57
C SER A 18 -9.60 -57.58 19.94
N ARG A 19 -9.54 -56.25 20.09
CA ARG A 19 -9.81 -55.58 21.38
C ARG A 19 -10.37 -54.17 21.17
N ASN A 20 -11.40 -53.86 21.96
CA ASN A 20 -12.21 -52.65 21.84
C ASN A 20 -11.44 -51.40 22.28
N PHE A 21 -11.78 -50.24 21.69
CA PHE A 21 -12.12 -49.07 22.51
C PHE A 21 -13.09 -48.16 21.74
N LEU A 22 -14.38 -48.33 22.05
CA LEU A 22 -15.44 -47.41 21.66
C LEU A 22 -15.41 -46.20 22.62
N GLY A 23 -15.68 -44.99 22.12
CA GLY A 23 -16.08 -43.86 22.96
C GLY A 23 -15.03 -42.76 23.20
N TYR A 24 -14.94 -41.83 22.25
CA TYR A 24 -14.70 -40.39 22.53
C TYR A 24 -15.40 -39.53 21.45
N HIS A 25 -16.73 -39.53 21.48
CA HIS A 25 -17.53 -38.43 20.94
C HIS A 25 -17.90 -37.46 22.09
N SER A 26 -18.14 -36.20 21.75
CA SER A 26 -18.43 -35.07 22.66
C SER A 26 -17.29 -34.62 23.60
N ARG A 27 -16.39 -33.77 23.07
CA ARG A 27 -15.65 -32.72 23.82
C ARG A 27 -14.86 -31.73 22.94
N SER A 28 -14.78 -31.97 21.63
CA SER A 28 -14.08 -31.11 20.66
C SER A 28 -14.82 -29.82 20.31
N GLU A 29 -16.15 -29.87 20.12
CA GLU A 29 -16.93 -28.73 19.61
C GLU A 29 -17.06 -27.55 20.60
N GLU A 30 -16.97 -27.82 21.91
CA GLU A 30 -17.11 -26.79 22.93
C GLU A 30 -15.83 -25.94 23.09
N ARG A 31 -14.67 -26.47 22.67
CA ARG A 31 -13.38 -25.75 22.68
C ARG A 31 -13.29 -24.72 21.56
N VAL A 32 -13.96 -24.93 20.42
CA VAL A 32 -13.95 -24.01 19.27
C VAL A 32 -14.61 -22.66 19.60
N ARG A 33 -15.57 -22.64 20.54
CA ARG A 33 -16.23 -21.40 21.01
C ARG A 33 -15.40 -20.61 22.04
N ARG A 34 -14.25 -21.12 22.48
CA ARG A 34 -13.34 -20.45 23.43
C ARG A 34 -12.11 -19.78 22.79
N SER A 35 -12.14 -19.53 21.48
CA SER A 35 -11.25 -18.58 20.81
C SER A 35 -11.54 -17.11 21.20
N LYS A 36 -11.52 -16.83 22.51
CA LYS A 36 -11.40 -15.47 23.04
C LYS A 36 -10.06 -14.93 22.55
N LYS A 37 -10.11 -14.05 21.55
CA LYS A 37 -9.05 -13.19 21.04
C LYS A 37 -7.91 -13.04 22.04
N LEU A 38 -6.85 -13.85 21.87
CA LEU A 38 -5.70 -13.86 22.76
C LEU A 38 -4.96 -12.54 22.54
N LYS A 39 -5.31 -11.52 23.34
CA LYS A 39 -4.48 -10.33 23.47
C LYS A 39 -3.26 -10.78 24.26
N LEU A 40 -2.14 -11.04 23.60
CA LEU A 40 -0.88 -11.18 24.31
C LEU A 40 -0.65 -9.86 25.06
N SER A 41 -0.49 -9.94 26.38
CA SER A 41 -0.08 -8.80 27.19
C SER A 41 1.39 -8.47 26.91
N SER A 42 1.84 -7.27 27.30
CA SER A 42 3.28 -6.92 27.21
C SER A 42 4.16 -7.99 27.87
N ASP A 43 3.68 -8.57 28.96
CA ASP A 43 4.40 -9.54 29.77
C ASP A 43 4.41 -10.93 29.10
N ASP A 44 3.38 -11.27 28.31
CA ASP A 44 3.37 -12.50 27.51
C ASP A 44 4.35 -12.43 26.34
N LEU A 45 4.57 -11.25 25.75
CA LEU A 45 5.61 -11.09 24.74
C LEU A 45 6.99 -11.27 25.39
N GLU A 46 7.26 -10.61 26.52
CA GLU A 46 8.56 -10.72 27.20
C GLU A 46 8.87 -12.16 27.66
N ARG A 47 7.88 -12.88 28.22
CA ARG A 47 7.99 -14.30 28.58
C ARG A 47 8.20 -15.26 27.41
N ASN A 48 7.87 -14.86 26.18
CA ASN A 48 8.07 -15.68 25.00
C ASN A 48 9.35 -15.33 24.23
N THR A 49 9.89 -14.11 24.37
CA THR A 49 11.18 -13.70 23.78
C THR A 49 12.40 -14.17 24.59
N ASN A 50 12.34 -15.36 25.21
CA ASN A 50 13.19 -15.90 26.29
C ASN A 50 14.74 -15.87 26.14
N LEU A 51 15.28 -15.33 25.06
CA LEU A 51 16.72 -15.30 24.75
C LEU A 51 17.32 -13.90 24.59
N VAL A 52 16.51 -12.84 24.43
CA VAL A 52 17.02 -11.47 24.21
C VAL A 52 16.15 -10.43 24.90
N ALA A 53 16.75 -9.59 25.74
CA ALA A 53 16.08 -8.44 26.32
C ALA A 53 15.76 -7.39 25.24
N LEU A 54 14.48 -7.10 25.03
CA LEU A 54 13.99 -6.06 24.12
C LEU A 54 14.45 -4.65 24.55
N THR A 55 14.81 -3.79 23.58
CA THR A 55 15.06 -2.36 23.83
C THR A 55 13.77 -1.65 24.28
N ARG A 56 13.89 -0.53 25.00
CA ARG A 56 12.72 0.21 25.53
C ARG A 56 11.77 0.65 24.41
N GLU A 57 12.36 1.05 23.29
CA GLU A 57 11.73 1.46 22.04
C GLU A 57 10.97 0.27 21.42
N SER A 58 11.60 -0.90 21.35
CA SER A 58 10.99 -2.15 20.85
C SER A 58 9.84 -2.64 21.74
N LYS A 59 10.00 -2.59 23.07
CA LYS A 59 8.92 -2.88 24.03
C LYS A 59 7.72 -1.94 23.82
N ARG A 60 7.96 -0.65 23.60
CA ARG A 60 6.90 0.33 23.27
C ARG A 60 6.26 0.01 21.92
N CYS A 61 7.07 -0.30 20.92
CA CYS A 61 6.63 -0.61 19.56
C CYS A 61 5.67 -1.82 19.54
N LEU A 62 6.05 -2.92 20.18
CA LEU A 62 5.22 -4.10 20.31
C LEU A 62 3.90 -3.84 21.05
N ARG A 63 3.95 -3.09 22.18
CA ARG A 63 2.74 -2.70 22.91
C ARG A 63 1.79 -1.84 22.06
N ASN A 64 2.33 -0.87 21.32
CA ASN A 64 1.56 0.00 20.45
C ASN A 64 0.91 -0.79 19.30
N LEU A 65 1.66 -1.70 18.65
CA LEU A 65 1.13 -2.57 17.60
C LEU A 65 0.06 -3.53 18.14
N ALA A 66 0.28 -4.20 19.27
CA ALA A 66 -0.71 -5.10 19.88
C ALA A 66 -1.98 -4.38 20.37
N ALA A 67 -1.87 -3.10 20.71
CA ALA A 67 -3.01 -2.24 21.06
C ALA A 67 -3.66 -1.57 19.83
N TYR A 68 -3.00 -1.61 18.66
CA TYR A 68 -3.38 -0.84 17.48
C TYR A 68 -4.77 -1.22 16.97
N LYS A 69 -5.53 -0.19 16.62
CA LYS A 69 -6.79 -0.32 15.90
C LYS A 69 -6.80 0.78 14.83
N PRO A 70 -7.10 0.46 13.57
CA PRO A 70 -7.52 1.45 12.60
C PRO A 70 -8.56 2.42 13.20
N PRO A 71 -8.40 3.74 13.03
CA PRO A 71 -9.43 4.71 13.40
C PRO A 71 -10.76 4.34 12.74
N LYS A 72 -11.87 4.49 13.47
CA LYS A 72 -13.21 4.08 12.99
C LYS A 72 -13.64 4.78 11.71
N ASP A 73 -13.12 5.99 11.49
CA ASP A 73 -13.42 6.83 10.33
C ASP A 73 -12.45 6.60 9.16
N THR A 74 -11.39 5.79 9.33
CA THR A 74 -10.52 5.43 8.23
C THR A 74 -11.22 4.45 7.29
N PHE A 75 -11.31 4.86 6.03
CA PHE A 75 -11.83 4.06 4.94
C PHE A 75 -10.84 2.94 4.58
N PRO A 76 -11.27 1.69 4.28
CA PRO A 76 -12.63 1.20 4.08
C PRO A 76 -13.10 0.28 5.22
N GLN A 77 -13.95 0.79 6.11
CA GLN A 77 -14.67 0.04 7.14
C GLN A 77 -16.06 0.67 7.34
N PRO A 78 -16.97 0.03 8.10
CA PRO A 78 -17.82 -1.06 7.62
C PRO A 78 -18.82 -0.67 6.50
N TRP A 79 -19.01 0.61 6.16
CA TRP A 79 -19.99 1.07 5.15
C TRP A 79 -19.56 0.85 3.69
N LEU A 80 -18.37 0.30 3.48
CA LEU A 80 -17.84 -0.01 2.16
C LEU A 80 -17.53 -1.51 2.06
N PRO A 81 -18.40 -2.30 1.41
CA PRO A 81 -18.03 -3.65 1.03
C PRO A 81 -16.91 -3.58 0.00
N PHE A 82 -15.87 -4.41 0.16
CA PHE A 82 -14.81 -4.55 -0.84
C PHE A 82 -14.83 -5.98 -1.39
N PRO A 83 -14.83 -6.20 -2.71
CA PRO A 83 -14.99 -7.54 -3.28
C PRO A 83 -13.78 -8.42 -2.98
N LYS A 84 -14.00 -9.68 -2.58
CA LYS A 84 -12.96 -10.67 -2.26
C LYS A 84 -11.95 -10.76 -3.40
N SER A 85 -12.42 -10.82 -4.64
CA SER A 85 -11.61 -10.90 -5.88
C SER A 85 -10.69 -9.70 -6.16
N ARG A 86 -10.74 -8.66 -5.31
CA ARG A 86 -9.84 -7.50 -5.33
C ARG A 86 -9.04 -7.32 -4.03
N ARG A 87 -9.25 -8.16 -3.01
CA ARG A 87 -8.47 -8.14 -1.77
C ARG A 87 -7.14 -8.86 -1.97
N ALA A 88 -6.14 -8.38 -1.26
CA ALA A 88 -4.82 -8.95 -1.14
C ALA A 88 -4.30 -8.66 0.26
N ALA A 89 -3.35 -9.46 0.74
CA ALA A 89 -2.74 -9.27 2.05
C ALA A 89 -1.22 -9.37 1.94
N VAL A 90 -0.51 -8.62 2.79
CA VAL A 90 0.94 -8.78 2.97
C VAL A 90 1.26 -8.98 4.44
N LEU A 91 2.18 -9.89 4.72
CA LEU A 91 2.59 -10.22 6.07
C LEU A 91 3.80 -9.38 6.49
N VAL A 92 3.60 -8.48 7.44
CA VAL A 92 4.70 -7.78 8.13
C VAL A 92 5.16 -8.66 9.28
N ALA A 93 6.03 -9.62 8.97
CA ALA A 93 6.64 -10.51 9.94
C ALA A 93 7.78 -9.80 10.67
N LEU A 94 7.51 -9.39 11.91
CA LEU A 94 8.50 -8.80 12.81
C LEU A 94 9.21 -9.89 13.61
N PHE A 95 10.48 -9.68 13.96
CA PHE A 95 11.22 -10.53 14.89
C PHE A 95 12.22 -9.71 15.72
N VAL A 96 12.72 -10.31 16.81
CA VAL A 96 13.67 -9.66 17.73
C VAL A 96 15.09 -9.96 17.28
N GLY A 97 15.84 -8.92 16.89
CA GLY A 97 17.26 -9.04 16.58
C GLY A 97 18.12 -9.23 17.84
N ARG A 98 19.36 -9.68 17.67
CA ARG A 98 20.30 -10.01 18.78
C ARG A 98 20.55 -8.90 19.81
N LYS A 99 20.23 -7.64 19.49
CA LYS A 99 20.38 -6.47 20.37
C LYS A 99 19.05 -5.99 21.00
N GLY A 100 17.96 -6.73 20.83
CA GLY A 100 16.63 -6.37 21.34
C GLY A 100 15.84 -5.42 20.44
N ASP A 101 16.38 -5.05 19.27
CA ASP A 101 15.72 -4.23 18.25
C ASP A 101 14.75 -5.06 17.39
N LEU A 102 13.64 -4.46 16.94
CA LEU A 102 12.72 -5.11 15.99
C LEU A 102 13.21 -5.00 14.55
N TYR A 103 13.24 -6.15 13.89
CA TYR A 103 13.49 -6.29 12.46
C TYR A 103 12.21 -6.74 11.75
N VAL A 104 12.05 -6.36 10.50
CA VAL A 104 11.06 -6.93 9.57
C VAL A 104 11.75 -7.89 8.61
N LEU A 105 11.10 -9.01 8.30
CA LEU A 105 11.51 -9.95 7.29
C LEU A 105 11.03 -9.50 5.89
N LEU A 106 11.92 -9.54 4.91
CA LEU A 106 11.70 -9.13 3.52
C LEU A 106 12.21 -10.19 2.55
N SER A 107 11.60 -10.24 1.37
CA SER A 107 11.89 -11.18 0.30
C SER A 107 12.44 -10.47 -0.93
N LYS A 108 13.36 -11.12 -1.64
CA LYS A 108 13.76 -10.78 -3.02
C LYS A 108 12.94 -11.62 -3.98
N ARG A 109 11.99 -11.01 -4.69
CA ARG A 109 11.16 -11.70 -5.69
C ARG A 109 12.04 -12.31 -6.78
N ALA A 110 11.65 -13.47 -7.30
CA ALA A 110 12.38 -14.11 -8.38
C ALA A 110 12.43 -13.24 -9.65
N SER A 111 13.56 -13.29 -10.37
CA SER A 111 13.78 -12.51 -11.60
C SER A 111 12.95 -13.01 -12.79
N THR A 112 12.39 -14.22 -12.69
CA THR A 112 11.56 -14.88 -13.70
C THR A 112 10.09 -14.44 -13.68
N LEU A 113 9.66 -13.69 -12.66
CA LEU A 113 8.27 -13.30 -12.49
C LEU A 113 7.81 -12.22 -13.47
N ARG A 114 6.58 -12.34 -13.99
CA ARG A 114 6.00 -11.40 -14.97
C ARG A 114 5.74 -9.98 -14.43
N SER A 115 5.92 -9.73 -13.14
CA SER A 115 5.71 -8.43 -12.50
C SER A 115 6.57 -8.33 -11.24
N PHE A 116 7.19 -7.17 -11.02
CA PHE A 116 8.04 -6.89 -9.86
C PHE A 116 9.23 -7.87 -9.73
N ALA A 117 9.83 -8.25 -10.86
CA ALA A 117 10.93 -9.21 -10.94
C ALA A 117 12.19 -8.69 -10.25
N GLY A 118 12.71 -9.43 -9.27
CA GLY A 118 13.87 -9.00 -8.47
C GLY A 118 13.58 -7.89 -7.45
N ASP A 119 12.32 -7.47 -7.30
CA ASP A 119 11.96 -6.41 -6.34
C ASP A 119 11.97 -6.91 -4.90
N THR A 120 12.14 -5.97 -3.97
CA THR A 120 12.02 -6.21 -2.54
C THR A 120 10.55 -6.12 -2.10
N SER A 121 10.01 -7.21 -1.57
CA SER A 121 8.62 -7.30 -1.10
C SER A 121 8.47 -7.89 0.30
N LEU A 122 7.39 -7.51 0.96
CA LEU A 122 6.80 -8.31 2.03
C LEU A 122 6.16 -9.56 1.41
N PRO A 123 6.19 -10.73 2.09
CA PRO A 123 5.46 -11.90 1.62
C PRO A 123 3.96 -11.62 1.51
N GLY A 124 3.30 -12.10 0.46
CA GLY A 124 1.86 -11.85 0.29
C GLY A 124 1.35 -11.81 -1.15
N GLY A 125 0.04 -12.03 -1.27
CA GLY A 125 -0.66 -12.08 -2.54
C GLY A 125 -2.16 -11.87 -2.39
N LYS A 126 -2.95 -12.45 -3.29
CA LYS A 126 -4.40 -12.20 -3.39
C LYS A 126 -5.17 -13.05 -2.40
N MET A 127 -6.34 -12.56 -1.99
CA MET A 127 -7.28 -13.37 -1.23
C MET A 127 -7.84 -14.49 -2.11
N ASP A 128 -7.67 -15.73 -1.67
CA ASP A 128 -8.28 -16.91 -2.27
C ASP A 128 -9.76 -17.03 -1.85
N PRO A 129 -10.66 -17.61 -2.67
CA PRO A 129 -12.02 -17.96 -2.24
C PRO A 129 -12.12 -18.70 -0.90
N GLU A 130 -11.19 -19.61 -0.62
CA GLU A 130 -11.12 -20.44 0.60
C GLU A 130 -10.59 -19.68 1.83
N ASP A 131 -9.90 -18.55 1.64
CA ASP A 131 -9.38 -17.73 2.74
C ASP A 131 -10.55 -17.22 3.63
N LYS A 132 -10.49 -17.61 4.90
CA LYS A 132 -11.52 -17.27 5.91
C LYS A 132 -11.41 -15.82 6.39
N SER A 133 -10.21 -15.26 6.37
CA SER A 133 -9.94 -13.88 6.74
C SER A 133 -8.68 -13.36 6.04
N ILE A 134 -8.47 -12.04 6.10
CA ILE A 134 -7.28 -11.40 5.53
C ILE A 134 -5.98 -11.79 6.27
N GLU A 135 -6.09 -12.21 7.53
CA GLU A 135 -4.98 -12.81 8.28
C GLU A 135 -4.62 -14.18 7.71
N ASP A 136 -5.62 -15.00 7.37
CA ASP A 136 -5.40 -16.33 6.79
C ASP A 136 -4.77 -16.22 5.40
N THR A 137 -5.19 -15.25 4.56
CA THR A 137 -4.50 -14.90 3.30
C THR A 137 -3.02 -14.61 3.53
N ALA A 138 -2.69 -13.68 4.44
CA ALA A 138 -1.29 -13.30 4.68
C ALA A 138 -0.45 -14.46 5.22
N ARG A 139 -1.05 -15.36 6.02
CA ARG A 139 -0.37 -16.56 6.55
C ARG A 139 -0.18 -17.63 5.50
N ARG A 140 -1.17 -17.87 4.62
CA ARG A 140 -1.08 -18.81 3.51
C ARG A 140 0.05 -18.40 2.55
N GLU A 141 0.00 -17.17 2.06
CA GLU A 141 1.00 -16.63 1.13
C GLU A 141 2.42 -16.65 1.74
N ALA A 142 2.58 -16.30 3.02
CA ALA A 142 3.88 -16.39 3.70
C ALA A 142 4.34 -17.83 3.95
N PHE A 143 3.43 -18.79 4.10
CA PHE A 143 3.78 -20.21 4.15
C PHE A 143 4.20 -20.73 2.77
N GLU A 144 3.51 -20.32 1.71
CA GLU A 144 3.81 -20.68 0.32
C GLU A 144 5.12 -20.07 -0.18
N GLU A 145 5.31 -18.76 -0.06
CA GLU A 145 6.50 -18.07 -0.60
C GLU A 145 7.78 -18.37 0.21
N ILE A 146 7.68 -18.47 1.55
CA ILE A 146 8.84 -18.49 2.46
C ILE A 146 8.81 -19.56 3.56
N GLY A 147 7.83 -20.46 3.57
CA GLY A 147 7.74 -21.56 4.55
C GLY A 147 7.44 -21.12 5.99
N LEU A 148 6.96 -19.89 6.20
CA LEU A 148 6.67 -19.37 7.55
C LEU A 148 5.46 -20.12 8.14
N PRO A 149 5.60 -20.90 9.24
CA PRO A 149 4.51 -21.73 9.72
C PRO A 149 3.28 -20.91 10.16
N PRO A 150 2.05 -21.33 9.81
CA PRO A 150 0.82 -20.61 10.17
C PRO A 150 0.45 -20.74 11.66
N ASP A 151 1.30 -21.33 12.51
CA ASP A 151 1.06 -21.50 13.94
C ASP A 151 0.96 -20.14 14.65
N ARG A 152 -0.26 -19.82 15.09
CA ARG A 152 -0.62 -18.56 15.75
C ARG A 152 0.00 -18.39 17.14
N ASN A 153 0.56 -19.45 17.74
CA ASN A 153 1.30 -19.35 19.01
C ASN A 153 2.77 -18.97 18.79
N LYS A 154 3.38 -19.50 17.72
CA LYS A 154 4.76 -19.17 17.31
C LYS A 154 4.85 -17.86 16.54
N VAL A 155 3.78 -17.52 15.81
CA VAL A 155 3.67 -16.32 14.97
C VAL A 155 2.38 -15.55 15.31
N PRO A 156 2.21 -15.03 16.54
CA PRO A 156 1.01 -14.30 16.94
C PRO A 156 0.75 -13.02 16.14
N LEU A 157 -0.54 -12.74 15.93
CA LEU A 157 -1.01 -11.49 15.36
C LEU A 157 -0.84 -10.34 16.37
N LEU A 158 -0.18 -9.26 15.94
CA LEU A 158 -0.18 -7.99 16.67
C LEU A 158 -1.39 -7.14 16.25
N CYS A 159 -1.50 -6.82 14.96
CA CYS A 159 -2.59 -6.02 14.42
C CYS A 159 -2.79 -6.21 12.91
N ILE A 160 -3.89 -5.65 12.40
CA ILE A 160 -4.17 -5.49 10.98
C ILE A 160 -4.26 -3.99 10.73
N LEU A 161 -3.48 -3.48 9.77
CA LEU A 161 -3.45 -2.06 9.40
C LEU A 161 -4.47 -1.75 8.31
N GLU A 162 -4.68 -0.47 8.02
CA GLU A 162 -5.54 -0.05 6.93
C GLU A 162 -4.97 -0.45 5.56
N PRO A 163 -5.85 -0.78 4.59
CA PRO A 163 -5.40 -1.31 3.31
C PRO A 163 -4.96 -0.20 2.35
N PHE A 164 -3.96 -0.52 1.54
CA PHE A 164 -3.38 0.36 0.54
C PHE A 164 -3.99 0.08 -0.83
N TYR A 165 -4.29 1.14 -1.57
CA TYR A 165 -4.72 1.05 -2.97
C TYR A 165 -3.52 0.97 -3.91
N VAL A 166 -3.52 -0.05 -4.76
CA VAL A 166 -2.44 -0.32 -5.72
C VAL A 166 -2.97 -0.47 -7.14
N GLU A 167 -2.06 -0.64 -8.08
CA GLU A 167 -2.38 -0.91 -9.49
C GLU A 167 -3.27 -2.15 -9.65
N LYS A 168 -3.94 -2.26 -10.80
CA LYS A 168 -4.94 -3.31 -11.08
C LYS A 168 -6.14 -3.31 -10.11
N GLN A 169 -6.33 -2.21 -9.36
CA GLN A 169 -7.49 -1.91 -8.52
C GLN A 169 -7.64 -2.86 -7.31
N LEU A 170 -6.51 -3.31 -6.76
CA LEU A 170 -6.47 -4.16 -5.57
C LEU A 170 -6.36 -3.31 -4.29
N LEU A 171 -6.92 -3.83 -3.20
CA LEU A 171 -6.59 -3.40 -1.84
C LEU A 171 -5.66 -4.41 -1.18
N VAL A 172 -4.48 -3.95 -0.81
CA VAL A 172 -3.48 -4.74 -0.07
C VAL A 172 -3.54 -4.38 1.41
N THR A 173 -3.95 -5.32 2.25
CA THR A 173 -4.04 -5.14 3.71
C THR A 173 -2.78 -5.65 4.41
N PRO A 174 -2.07 -4.82 5.18
CA PRO A 174 -0.95 -5.29 6.00
C PRO A 174 -1.44 -6.04 7.25
N VAL A 175 -0.90 -7.24 7.44
CA VAL A 175 -1.12 -8.07 8.63
C VAL A 175 0.19 -8.15 9.39
N VAL A 176 0.25 -7.59 10.60
CA VAL A 176 1.48 -7.48 11.39
C VAL A 176 1.53 -8.59 12.42
N VAL A 177 2.58 -9.41 12.37
CA VAL A 177 2.80 -10.54 13.28
C VAL A 177 4.17 -10.43 13.95
N LEU A 178 4.33 -11.07 15.10
CA LEU A 178 5.64 -11.27 15.73
C LEU A 178 6.03 -12.75 15.60
N VAL A 179 7.18 -13.03 15.03
CA VAL A 179 7.82 -14.35 15.07
C VAL A 179 8.53 -14.49 16.42
N LEU A 180 8.07 -15.45 17.22
CA LEU A 180 8.64 -15.82 18.52
C LEU A 180 9.56 -17.05 18.41
N ASP A 181 9.41 -17.84 17.35
CA ASP A 181 10.21 -19.04 17.13
C ASP A 181 11.57 -18.71 16.51
N ASN A 182 12.59 -18.59 17.35
CA ASN A 182 13.98 -18.36 16.93
C ASN A 182 14.64 -19.60 16.30
N THR A 183 13.97 -20.76 16.22
CA THR A 183 14.45 -21.96 15.53
C THR A 183 13.93 -22.07 14.09
N LEU A 184 13.04 -21.15 13.69
CA LEU A 184 12.39 -21.13 12.38
C LEU A 184 13.42 -20.98 11.26
N GLN A 185 13.50 -22.00 10.41
CA GLN A 185 14.27 -21.98 9.16
C GLN A 185 13.30 -21.80 7.99
N PRO A 186 13.26 -20.63 7.33
CA PRO A 186 12.39 -20.39 6.19
C PRO A 186 12.73 -21.32 5.02
N ILE A 187 11.72 -21.88 4.37
CA ILE A 187 11.86 -22.74 3.19
C ILE A 187 11.35 -21.93 1.99
N LEU A 188 12.25 -21.52 1.10
CA LEU A 188 11.90 -20.59 0.02
C LEU A 188 11.32 -21.33 -1.19
N ASN A 189 10.19 -20.83 -1.70
CA ASN A 189 9.69 -21.23 -3.00
C ASN A 189 10.52 -20.54 -4.09
N ALA A 190 11.62 -21.16 -4.53
CA ALA A 190 12.61 -20.57 -5.45
C ALA A 190 12.03 -19.92 -6.74
N PRO A 191 10.97 -20.46 -7.37
CA PRO A 191 10.24 -19.80 -8.46
C PRO A 191 9.64 -18.41 -8.14
N GLU A 192 9.42 -18.09 -6.87
CA GLU A 192 8.79 -16.85 -6.40
C GLU A 192 9.71 -15.99 -5.54
N VAL A 193 10.53 -16.60 -4.68
CA VAL A 193 11.47 -15.92 -3.78
C VAL A 193 12.88 -16.48 -3.93
N THR A 194 13.83 -15.61 -4.27
CA THR A 194 15.25 -15.98 -4.48
C THR A 194 16.14 -15.73 -3.27
N ALA A 195 15.73 -14.88 -2.33
CA ALA A 195 16.43 -14.64 -1.08
C ALA A 195 15.49 -14.07 -0.01
N LEU A 196 15.83 -14.31 1.26
CA LEU A 196 15.29 -13.58 2.40
C LEU A 196 16.35 -12.66 2.99
N PHE A 197 15.89 -11.55 3.55
CA PHE A 197 16.71 -10.66 4.35
C PHE A 197 15.88 -9.92 5.38
N SER A 198 16.55 -9.18 6.25
CA SER A 198 15.90 -8.43 7.33
C SER A 198 16.38 -7.00 7.40
N HIS A 199 15.47 -6.09 7.74
CA HIS A 199 15.73 -4.66 7.91
C HIS A 199 15.21 -4.18 9.27
N PRO A 200 15.89 -3.28 10.01
CA PRO A 200 15.37 -2.75 11.27
C PRO A 200 14.07 -1.97 11.03
N LEU A 201 12.98 -2.27 11.73
CA LEU A 201 11.69 -1.59 11.48
C LEU A 201 11.76 -0.07 11.71
N VAL A 202 12.59 0.37 12.66
CA VAL A 202 12.76 1.78 13.00
C VAL A 202 13.38 2.60 11.86
N SER A 203 14.08 1.96 10.91
CA SER A 203 14.77 2.67 9.82
C SER A 203 13.82 3.32 8.81
N PHE A 204 12.56 2.87 8.75
CA PHE A 204 11.51 3.48 7.92
C PHE A 204 10.92 4.76 8.53
N LEU A 205 11.57 5.32 9.55
CA LEU A 205 11.28 6.63 10.14
C LEU A 205 12.42 7.65 9.95
N SER A 206 13.56 7.25 9.36
CA SER A 206 14.68 8.15 9.13
C SER A 206 15.17 8.14 7.69
N SER A 207 15.67 9.31 7.27
CA SER A 207 16.37 9.53 6.02
C SER A 207 17.80 9.02 6.04
N THR A 208 18.32 8.70 7.23
CA THR A 208 19.67 8.18 7.47
C THR A 208 19.64 6.68 7.81
N PRO A 209 20.67 5.90 7.41
CA PRO A 209 20.71 4.49 7.73
C PRO A 209 20.99 4.30 9.24
N PRO A 210 20.28 3.42 9.95
CA PRO A 210 20.59 3.12 11.35
C PRO A 210 21.98 2.50 11.49
N ALA A 211 22.62 2.74 12.64
CA ALA A 211 23.97 2.24 12.93
C ALA A 211 24.15 0.71 12.85
N SER A 212 23.07 -0.08 12.85
CA SER A 212 23.11 -1.52 12.56
C SER A 212 23.44 -1.84 11.11
N ILE A 213 22.91 -1.06 10.17
CA ILE A 213 23.16 -1.21 8.72
C ILE A 213 24.53 -0.63 8.37
N ILE A 214 24.87 0.55 8.90
CA ILE A 214 26.19 1.19 8.71
C ILE A 214 27.34 0.22 9.04
N ARG A 215 27.20 -0.60 10.08
CA ARG A 215 28.25 -1.55 10.48
C ARG A 215 28.38 -2.78 9.57
N SER A 216 27.32 -3.17 8.86
CA SER A 216 27.41 -4.26 7.87
C SER A 216 27.83 -3.73 6.50
N GLU A 217 27.42 -2.51 6.16
CA GLU A 217 27.53 -1.91 4.83
C GLU A 217 28.06 -0.47 4.96
N PRO A 218 29.36 -0.29 5.27
CA PRO A 218 29.94 1.04 5.54
C PRO A 218 29.89 1.97 4.33
N GLU A 219 29.76 1.44 3.11
CA GLU A 219 29.59 2.19 1.86
C GLU A 219 28.26 2.98 1.79
N LEU A 220 27.29 2.68 2.65
CA LEU A 220 26.11 3.54 2.86
C LEU A 220 26.43 4.83 3.64
N VAL A 221 27.67 5.00 4.11
CA VAL A 221 28.16 6.22 4.78
C VAL A 221 29.13 6.96 3.87
N GLU A 222 28.62 7.42 2.72
CA GLU A 222 29.26 8.49 1.96
C GLU A 222 28.29 9.65 1.71
N LEU A 223 28.84 10.86 1.73
CA LEU A 223 28.16 12.10 2.11
C LEU A 223 27.10 12.57 1.11
N GLY A 224 25.87 12.78 1.60
CA GLY A 224 24.77 13.34 0.81
C GLY A 224 24.22 14.64 1.38
N ASP A 225 24.73 15.77 0.90
CA ASP A 225 23.85 16.92 0.56
C ASP A 225 24.34 17.64 -0.71
N ASP A 226 25.65 17.82 -0.89
CA ASP A 226 26.25 18.39 -2.12
C ASP A 226 27.52 17.67 -2.66
N GLY A 227 27.99 16.62 -1.97
CA GLY A 227 29.14 15.77 -2.33
C GLY A 227 28.81 14.35 -2.82
N SER A 228 27.53 14.03 -2.99
CA SER A 228 27.00 12.96 -3.87
C SER A 228 27.24 11.47 -3.56
N GLY A 229 27.50 11.10 -2.30
CA GLY A 229 27.35 9.71 -1.83
C GLY A 229 25.90 9.22 -1.74
N TYR A 230 25.70 7.95 -1.38
CA TYR A 230 24.40 7.27 -1.42
C TYR A 230 23.38 7.81 -0.39
N ARG A 231 22.34 8.51 -0.86
CA ARG A 231 21.16 8.83 -0.03
C ARG A 231 20.34 7.59 0.30
N TYR A 232 20.37 7.18 1.57
CA TYR A 232 19.62 6.02 2.09
C TYR A 232 18.11 6.12 1.83
N HIS A 233 17.49 7.30 2.04
CA HIS A 233 16.10 7.57 1.69
C HIS A 233 16.01 8.55 0.52
N THR A 234 15.05 8.30 -0.37
CA THR A 234 14.58 9.27 -1.38
C THR A 234 13.07 9.17 -1.56
N SER A 235 12.46 10.19 -2.15
CA SER A 235 11.04 10.15 -2.53
C SER A 235 10.75 10.95 -3.80
N ASN A 236 9.75 10.52 -4.55
CA ASN A 236 9.27 11.19 -5.76
C ASN A 236 7.75 11.40 -5.67
N ASP A 237 7.27 12.55 -6.15
CA ASP A 237 5.83 12.88 -6.17
C ASP A 237 5.22 12.62 -7.55
N TRP A 238 4.22 11.75 -7.59
CA TRP A 238 3.58 11.27 -8.81
C TRP A 238 2.19 11.87 -8.98
N ASP A 239 1.85 12.28 -10.19
CA ASP A 239 0.51 12.76 -10.55
C ASP A 239 -0.55 11.68 -10.29
N TRP A 240 -1.64 12.07 -9.63
CA TRP A 240 -2.79 11.21 -9.40
C TRP A 240 -3.92 11.56 -10.40
N ASP A 241 -4.46 10.53 -11.06
CA ASP A 241 -5.56 10.57 -12.03
C ASP A 241 -6.94 10.77 -11.36
N GLY A 242 -6.99 11.52 -10.25
CA GLY A 242 -8.19 11.81 -9.46
C GLY A 242 -8.71 13.24 -9.62
N PRO A 243 -9.77 13.61 -8.89
CA PRO A 243 -10.35 14.95 -8.98
C PRO A 243 -9.31 16.03 -8.64
N PRO A 244 -9.19 17.07 -9.48
CA PRO A 244 -8.21 18.13 -9.28
C PRO A 244 -8.50 18.94 -8.00
N VAL A 245 -7.47 19.64 -7.52
CA VAL A 245 -7.65 20.74 -6.57
C VAL A 245 -8.15 21.96 -7.36
N VAL A 246 -9.17 22.64 -6.83
CA VAL A 246 -9.55 23.98 -7.26
C VAL A 246 -8.71 24.96 -6.44
N LEU A 247 -7.86 25.75 -7.09
CA LEU A 247 -7.08 26.78 -6.42
C LEU A 247 -7.86 28.10 -6.41
N ASP A 248 -7.71 28.88 -5.34
CA ASP A 248 -8.22 30.25 -5.30
C ASP A 248 -7.36 31.13 -6.23
N PRO A 249 -7.94 31.96 -7.11
CA PRO A 249 -7.17 32.86 -7.98
C PRO A 249 -6.17 33.78 -7.26
N SER A 250 -6.39 34.06 -5.97
CA SER A 250 -5.51 34.88 -5.13
C SER A 250 -4.20 34.20 -4.71
N GLU A 251 -4.18 32.87 -4.57
CA GLU A 251 -2.98 32.10 -4.17
C GLU A 251 -1.89 32.09 -5.25
N ASN A 252 -2.27 32.34 -6.51
CA ASN A 252 -1.38 32.30 -7.67
C ASN A 252 -0.35 33.46 -7.72
N LYS A 253 -0.34 34.36 -6.73
CA LYS A 253 0.58 35.51 -6.66
C LYS A 253 1.95 35.20 -6.07
N LEU A 254 2.15 34.04 -5.42
CA LEU A 254 3.38 33.73 -4.68
C LEU A 254 4.40 32.85 -5.43
N SER A 255 4.08 32.29 -6.60
CA SER A 255 4.95 31.32 -7.29
C SER A 255 5.90 31.90 -8.36
N LYS A 256 5.92 33.23 -8.57
CA LYS A 256 6.75 33.87 -9.63
C LYS A 256 8.03 34.56 -9.14
N ASN A 257 8.23 34.71 -7.84
CA ASN A 257 9.44 35.33 -7.26
C ASN A 257 10.21 34.32 -6.39
N GLY A 258 11.05 33.48 -7.01
CA GLY A 258 11.84 32.49 -6.26
C GLY A 258 12.91 31.76 -7.09
N SER A 259 14.18 32.15 -6.89
CA SER A 259 15.40 31.40 -7.21
C SER A 259 15.60 30.84 -8.64
N ALA A 260 16.04 31.72 -9.54
CA ALA A 260 16.96 31.32 -10.60
C ALA A 260 18.35 31.04 -9.99
N ASN A 261 18.64 29.80 -9.62
CA ASN A 261 19.98 29.43 -9.13
C ASN A 261 20.96 29.28 -10.31
N ARG A 262 22.13 29.93 -10.22
CA ARG A 262 23.14 29.96 -11.28
C ARG A 262 24.18 28.88 -11.05
N ASN A 263 24.40 28.04 -12.06
CA ASN A 263 25.67 27.34 -12.37
C ASN A 263 25.54 26.85 -13.83
N GLY A 264 26.54 26.89 -14.71
CA GLY A 264 27.90 27.38 -14.52
C GLY A 264 28.86 26.77 -15.54
N THR A 265 28.67 26.97 -16.85
CA THR A 265 29.53 26.37 -17.88
C THR A 265 29.97 27.39 -18.94
N LYS A 266 31.26 27.73 -18.95
CA LYS A 266 31.90 28.56 -19.99
C LYS A 266 32.05 27.76 -21.30
N ARG A 267 31.83 28.40 -22.46
CA ARG A 267 32.82 28.41 -23.57
C ARG A 267 32.49 29.39 -24.71
N ARG A 268 33.54 30.11 -25.13
CA ARG A 268 33.82 30.69 -26.46
C ARG A 268 32.99 31.90 -26.98
N SER A 269 33.60 33.07 -26.82
CA SER A 269 33.95 34.05 -27.89
C SER A 269 33.04 34.18 -29.13
N PHE A 270 32.56 35.40 -29.41
CA PHE A 270 33.16 36.26 -30.45
C PHE A 270 32.74 37.74 -30.23
N SER A 271 33.30 38.65 -31.02
CA SER A 271 33.37 40.10 -30.80
C SER A 271 32.20 40.93 -31.31
N ASP A 272 31.91 42.01 -30.56
CA ASP A 272 31.55 43.37 -31.01
C ASP A 272 30.55 43.60 -32.17
N SER A 273 29.45 44.31 -31.88
CA SER A 273 29.18 45.66 -32.43
C SER A 273 27.69 46.03 -32.38
N SER A 274 27.44 47.34 -32.49
CA SER A 274 26.17 47.98 -32.86
C SER A 274 25.05 48.07 -31.81
N LEU A 275 25.09 49.21 -31.11
CA LEU A 275 23.92 49.98 -30.66
C LEU A 275 22.74 49.90 -31.66
N ARG A 276 21.59 49.41 -31.20
CA ARG A 276 20.29 49.84 -31.76
C ARG A 276 19.28 50.10 -30.65
N THR A 277 18.78 51.33 -30.66
CA THR A 277 17.63 51.78 -29.89
C THR A 277 16.39 50.96 -30.24
N PHE A 278 15.69 50.42 -29.23
CA PHE A 278 14.32 49.96 -29.41
C PHE A 278 13.40 50.48 -28.31
N LYS A 279 12.17 50.79 -28.72
CA LYS A 279 11.24 51.66 -28.01
C LYS A 279 10.66 50.99 -26.75
N ARG A 280 10.41 51.81 -25.73
CA ARG A 280 9.36 51.56 -24.74
C ARG A 280 8.09 51.12 -25.49
N SER A 281 7.60 49.92 -25.20
CA SER A 281 6.29 49.44 -25.62
C SER A 281 5.61 48.79 -24.43
N ASP A 282 4.51 49.43 -24.04
CA ASP A 282 3.30 48.88 -23.45
C ASP A 282 3.42 48.06 -22.16
N GLU A 283 2.95 48.69 -21.07
CA GLU A 283 2.58 48.04 -19.83
C GLU A 283 1.45 47.03 -20.12
N ASN A 284 1.81 45.76 -20.25
CA ASN A 284 0.85 44.68 -20.40
C ASN A 284 0.01 44.54 -19.11
N GLU A 285 -1.19 45.13 -19.15
CA GLU A 285 -2.23 44.93 -18.15
C GLU A 285 -2.57 43.43 -18.06
N VAL A 286 -2.09 42.77 -17.00
CA VAL A 286 -2.30 41.34 -16.80
C VAL A 286 -3.77 41.10 -16.48
N LYS A 287 -4.56 40.77 -17.50
CA LYS A 287 -5.93 40.26 -17.33
C LYS A 287 -5.91 39.00 -16.47
N VAL A 288 -6.23 39.16 -15.18
CA VAL A 288 -6.45 38.05 -14.27
C VAL A 288 -7.75 37.35 -14.69
N SER A 289 -7.63 36.19 -15.31
CA SER A 289 -8.78 35.33 -15.61
C SER A 289 -9.40 34.83 -14.31
N ASN A 290 -10.68 35.17 -14.06
CA ASN A 290 -11.46 34.64 -12.93
C ASN A 290 -11.89 33.17 -13.12
N GLU A 291 -11.28 32.45 -14.04
CA GLU A 291 -11.53 31.02 -14.23
C GLU A 291 -10.81 30.20 -13.14
N PRO A 292 -11.46 29.16 -12.59
CA PRO A 292 -10.86 28.32 -11.56
C PRO A 292 -9.66 27.54 -12.12
N VAL A 293 -8.49 27.71 -11.48
CA VAL A 293 -7.29 26.97 -11.86
C VAL A 293 -7.33 25.57 -11.25
N PHE A 294 -7.32 24.55 -12.09
CA PHE A 294 -7.32 23.15 -11.68
C PHE A 294 -5.91 22.57 -11.64
N ARG A 295 -5.48 22.06 -10.47
CA ARG A 295 -4.20 21.36 -10.33
C ARG A 295 -4.43 19.87 -10.09
N LYS A 296 -3.68 19.00 -10.78
CA LYS A 296 -3.64 17.57 -10.40
C LYS A 296 -3.09 17.44 -8.98
N ARG A 297 -3.77 16.62 -8.18
CA ARG A 297 -3.26 16.11 -6.91
C ARG A 297 -2.12 15.14 -7.16
N LYS A 298 -1.28 14.93 -6.16
CA LYS A 298 -0.15 13.99 -6.24
C LYS A 298 -0.23 12.92 -5.16
N PHE A 299 0.61 11.91 -5.25
CA PHE A 299 0.93 11.01 -4.15
C PHE A 299 2.44 10.80 -4.10
N ARG A 300 2.99 10.61 -2.90
CA ARG A 300 4.42 10.41 -2.70
C ARG A 300 4.76 8.92 -2.76
N MET A 301 5.84 8.60 -3.45
CA MET A 301 6.45 7.27 -3.47
C MET A 301 7.83 7.36 -2.82
N HIS A 302 8.04 6.57 -1.77
CA HIS A 302 9.29 6.50 -1.03
C HIS A 302 10.16 5.35 -1.53
N GLN A 303 11.47 5.49 -1.38
CA GLN A 303 12.49 4.47 -1.63
C GLN A 303 13.53 4.50 -0.51
N PHE A 304 13.91 3.32 0.00
CA PHE A 304 14.97 3.14 0.98
C PHE A 304 15.99 2.12 0.49
N LEU A 305 17.27 2.42 0.61
CA LEU A 305 18.34 1.45 0.36
C LEU A 305 18.31 0.33 1.42
N THR A 306 18.74 -0.86 1.02
CA THR A 306 18.80 -2.05 1.86
C THR A 306 20.18 -2.27 2.47
N GLY A 307 21.21 -1.66 1.87
CA GLY A 307 22.63 -1.96 2.08
C GLY A 307 23.08 -3.18 1.27
N ARG A 308 22.15 -3.92 0.65
CA ARG A 308 22.43 -5.20 -0.02
C ARG A 308 22.41 -5.06 -1.55
N GLU A 309 22.46 -3.82 -2.04
CA GLU A 309 22.42 -3.48 -3.46
C GLU A 309 23.56 -4.14 -4.26
N ALA A 310 24.77 -4.27 -3.68
CA ALA A 310 25.88 -5.01 -4.27
C ALA A 310 25.57 -6.52 -4.47
N GLY A 311 24.74 -7.11 -3.59
CA GLY A 311 24.17 -8.46 -3.75
C GLY A 311 22.97 -8.53 -4.72
N GLY A 312 22.72 -7.45 -5.47
CA GLY A 312 21.60 -7.32 -6.39
C GLY A 312 20.23 -7.33 -5.71
N ILE A 313 20.14 -6.99 -4.42
CA ILE A 313 18.86 -6.69 -3.74
C ILE A 313 18.45 -5.28 -4.18
N LYS A 314 17.20 -5.11 -4.63
CA LYS A 314 16.70 -3.78 -4.97
C LYS A 314 16.29 -3.00 -3.73
N PRO A 315 16.35 -1.66 -3.76
CA PRO A 315 15.80 -0.80 -2.72
C PRO A 315 14.35 -1.16 -2.35
N VAL A 316 13.97 -0.95 -1.09
CA VAL A 316 12.57 -1.01 -0.64
C VAL A 316 11.83 0.21 -1.19
N PHE A 317 10.90 0.02 -2.13
CA PHE A 317 10.18 1.12 -2.75
C PHE A 317 8.65 0.92 -2.76
N GLY A 318 7.92 1.97 -3.17
CA GLY A 318 6.51 1.87 -3.55
C GLY A 318 5.61 1.40 -2.41
N LEU A 319 4.79 0.37 -2.67
CA LEU A 319 3.89 -0.23 -1.68
C LEU A 319 4.65 -0.73 -0.45
N THR A 320 5.74 -1.48 -0.65
CA THR A 320 6.54 -2.07 0.43
C THR A 320 7.04 -0.97 1.37
N ALA A 321 7.57 0.12 0.81
CA ALA A 321 7.98 1.29 1.59
C ALA A 321 6.81 1.94 2.34
N ALA A 322 5.66 2.14 1.69
CA ALA A 322 4.49 2.78 2.31
C ALA A 322 3.91 1.95 3.47
N VAL A 323 3.86 0.62 3.34
CA VAL A 323 3.42 -0.29 4.41
C VAL A 323 4.39 -0.27 5.59
N LEU A 324 5.69 -0.24 5.33
CA LEU A 324 6.72 -0.26 6.37
C LEU A 324 6.82 1.08 7.11
N ILE A 325 6.71 2.20 6.40
CA ILE A 325 6.53 3.53 7.02
C ILE A 325 5.30 3.50 7.94
N HIS A 326 4.12 3.08 7.46
CA HIS A 326 2.91 3.06 8.29
C HIS A 326 3.04 2.15 9.52
N THR A 327 3.63 0.95 9.35
CA THR A 327 3.87 0.02 10.47
C THR A 327 4.83 0.61 11.49
N ALA A 328 5.95 1.18 11.05
CA ALA A 328 6.92 1.81 11.93
C ALA A 328 6.33 3.03 12.66
N ARG A 329 5.51 3.83 11.95
CA ARG A 329 4.82 5.00 12.53
C ARG A 329 3.78 4.61 13.56
N ALA A 330 3.02 3.54 13.33
CA ALA A 330 2.07 3.00 14.30
C ALA A 330 2.78 2.42 15.53
N GLY A 331 3.85 1.65 15.30
CA GLY A 331 4.64 1.03 16.36
C GLY A 331 5.40 2.04 17.22
N TYR A 332 6.31 2.83 16.65
CA TYR A 332 7.19 3.69 17.44
C TYR A 332 6.54 4.99 17.96
N SER A 333 5.21 5.15 17.81
CA SER A 333 4.46 6.30 18.32
C SER A 333 4.78 6.64 19.79
N PRO A 334 5.06 7.91 20.11
CA PRO A 334 5.24 8.34 21.49
C PRO A 334 3.90 8.44 22.26
N SER A 335 2.78 8.61 21.56
CA SER A 335 1.46 8.84 22.15
C SER A 335 0.32 8.33 21.24
N PRO A 336 -0.03 7.03 21.31
CA PRO A 336 -1.19 6.50 20.59
C PRO A 336 -2.50 7.20 21.01
N PRO A 337 -3.45 7.47 20.10
CA PRO A 337 -3.55 6.93 18.74
C PRO A 337 -2.80 7.73 17.66
N ALA A 338 -2.03 8.77 18.02
CA ALA A 338 -1.21 9.47 17.04
C ALA A 338 -0.15 8.52 16.46
N LEU A 339 0.30 8.81 15.24
CA LEU A 339 1.40 8.12 14.58
C LEU A 339 2.72 8.84 14.86
N ALA A 340 3.85 8.12 14.93
CA ALA A 340 5.16 8.79 14.94
C ALA A 340 5.35 9.62 13.66
N SER A 341 6.13 10.69 13.76
CA SER A 341 6.58 11.47 12.60
C SER A 341 7.97 10.99 12.17
N PRO A 342 8.17 10.58 10.91
CA PRO A 342 9.51 10.42 10.34
C PRO A 342 10.24 11.78 10.25
N ASP A 343 11.55 11.75 10.01
CA ASP A 343 12.34 12.96 9.69
C ASP A 343 12.12 13.47 8.24
N PHE A 344 11.32 12.74 7.44
CA PHE A 344 10.92 13.10 6.09
C PHE A 344 9.39 13.24 5.93
N GLU A 345 8.99 14.03 4.95
CA GLU A 345 7.58 14.25 4.61
C GLU A 345 6.96 13.02 3.91
N VAL A 346 5.96 12.41 4.55
CA VAL A 346 5.29 11.16 4.10
C VAL A 346 4.28 11.38 2.96
N SER A 347 3.78 12.61 2.82
CA SER A 347 2.77 12.96 1.82
C SER A 347 3.33 13.97 0.82
N ALA A 348 2.84 13.92 -0.41
CA ALA A 348 3.05 15.00 -1.37
C ALA A 348 2.27 16.26 -0.93
N PRO A 349 2.71 17.48 -1.30
CA PRO A 349 1.89 18.68 -1.16
C PRO A 349 0.54 18.52 -1.90
N ASP A 350 -0.55 18.84 -1.22
CA ASP A 350 -1.94 18.58 -1.65
C ASP A 350 -2.21 17.10 -1.99
N GLY A 351 -1.51 16.22 -1.28
CA GLY A 351 -1.48 14.78 -1.52
C GLY A 351 -2.85 14.10 -1.38
N ALA A 352 -3.17 13.21 -2.32
CA ALA A 352 -4.35 12.38 -2.24
C ALA A 352 -4.19 11.28 -1.19
N SER A 353 -4.99 11.35 -0.13
CA SER A 353 -4.97 10.32 0.94
C SER A 353 -5.35 8.94 0.38
N THR A 354 -4.90 7.86 1.04
CA THR A 354 -5.26 6.49 0.65
C THR A 354 -6.78 6.32 0.56
N SER A 355 -7.52 6.83 1.55
CA SER A 355 -9.00 6.87 1.55
C SER A 355 -9.58 7.52 0.29
N MET A 356 -9.06 8.69 -0.09
CA MET A 356 -9.48 9.43 -1.29
C MET A 356 -9.16 8.64 -2.57
N ARG A 357 -7.96 8.02 -2.62
CA ARG A 357 -7.51 7.18 -3.75
C ARG A 357 -8.40 5.96 -3.95
N ILE A 358 -8.81 5.27 -2.88
CA ILE A 358 -9.73 4.13 -2.99
C ILE A 358 -11.16 4.59 -3.33
N ALA A 359 -11.67 5.65 -2.68
CA ALA A 359 -13.02 6.15 -2.95
C ALA A 359 -13.20 6.59 -4.41
N TRP A 360 -12.18 7.23 -4.99
CA TRP A 360 -12.16 7.51 -6.43
C TRP A 360 -12.12 6.24 -7.28
N ALA A 361 -11.38 5.20 -6.89
CA ALA A 361 -11.37 3.94 -7.63
C ALA A 361 -12.76 3.29 -7.73
N PHE A 362 -13.57 3.36 -6.66
CA PHE A 362 -14.98 2.97 -6.71
C PHE A 362 -15.81 3.85 -7.65
N TYR A 363 -15.65 5.18 -7.54
CA TYR A 363 -16.52 6.14 -8.24
C TYR A 363 -16.20 6.28 -9.74
N ARG A 364 -14.91 6.25 -10.12
CA ARG A 364 -14.43 6.69 -11.43
C ARG A 364 -15.21 5.98 -12.56
N PRO A 365 -15.81 6.74 -13.50
CA PRO A 365 -16.47 6.17 -14.66
C PRO A 365 -15.53 5.21 -15.43
N PRO A 366 -16.00 4.02 -15.82
CA PRO A 366 -15.24 3.15 -16.71
C PRO A 366 -15.12 3.81 -18.09
N THR A 367 -14.01 3.54 -18.77
CA THR A 367 -13.80 3.96 -20.17
C THR A 367 -13.30 2.77 -20.98
N SER A 368 -13.47 2.80 -22.30
CA SER A 368 -13.01 1.73 -23.20
C SER A 368 -11.51 1.42 -23.08
N ARG A 369 -10.68 2.39 -22.64
CA ARG A 369 -9.24 2.22 -22.41
C ARG A 369 -8.87 1.93 -20.95
N ARG A 370 -9.78 2.15 -19.99
CA ARG A 370 -9.55 1.97 -18.55
C ARG A 370 -10.84 1.45 -17.89
N PRO A 371 -11.03 0.12 -17.79
CA PRO A 371 -12.18 -0.47 -17.08
C PRO A 371 -12.20 -0.11 -15.60
N ASN A 372 -13.31 -0.37 -14.92
CA ASN A 372 -13.43 -0.24 -13.47
C ASN A 372 -13.56 -1.64 -12.87
N LEU A 373 -12.45 -2.37 -12.88
CA LEU A 373 -12.29 -3.73 -12.37
C LEU A 373 -12.79 -3.91 -10.94
N LEU A 374 -12.79 -2.84 -10.14
CA LEU A 374 -13.28 -2.82 -8.76
C LEU A 374 -14.81 -2.72 -8.72
N ARG A 375 -15.41 -1.83 -9.52
CA ARG A 375 -16.85 -1.72 -9.66
C ARG A 375 -17.48 -2.96 -10.28
N GLU A 376 -16.88 -3.49 -11.34
CA GLU A 376 -17.27 -4.77 -11.96
C GLU A 376 -17.26 -5.91 -10.92
N ALA A 377 -16.25 -5.95 -10.04
CA ALA A 377 -16.17 -6.94 -8.98
C ALA A 377 -17.22 -6.74 -7.86
N LEU A 378 -17.61 -5.49 -7.54
CA LEU A 378 -18.71 -5.22 -6.61
C LEU A 378 -20.06 -5.67 -7.17
N GLU A 379 -20.28 -5.48 -8.46
CA GLU A 379 -21.50 -5.87 -9.16
C GLU A 379 -21.59 -7.40 -9.22
N ASN A 380 -20.51 -8.08 -9.65
CA ASN A 380 -20.43 -9.54 -9.72
C ASN A 380 -20.55 -10.24 -8.35
N GLU A 381 -20.03 -9.65 -7.26
CA GLU A 381 -20.14 -10.21 -5.90
C GLU A 381 -21.43 -9.78 -5.16
N GLY A 382 -22.37 -9.08 -5.82
CA GLY A 382 -23.64 -8.66 -5.20
C GLY A 382 -23.46 -7.64 -4.06
N LEU A 383 -22.40 -6.82 -4.14
CA LEU A 383 -22.00 -5.86 -3.12
C LEU A 383 -22.40 -4.41 -3.45
N ALA A 384 -22.70 -4.09 -4.71
CA ALA A 384 -23.00 -2.71 -5.15
C ALA A 384 -24.14 -2.04 -4.36
N GLY A 385 -25.20 -2.79 -3.99
CA GLY A 385 -26.31 -2.29 -3.17
C GLY A 385 -26.00 -2.05 -1.69
N LYS A 386 -24.81 -2.44 -1.22
CA LYS A 386 -24.32 -2.22 0.16
C LYS A 386 -23.35 -1.04 0.25
N VAL A 387 -23.06 -0.35 -0.86
CA VAL A 387 -22.14 0.80 -0.92
C VAL A 387 -22.90 2.10 -0.63
N ASN A 388 -22.44 2.88 0.35
CA ASN A 388 -22.90 4.26 0.50
C ASN A 388 -22.19 5.16 -0.53
N TRP A 389 -22.82 5.33 -1.70
CA TRP A 389 -22.26 6.08 -2.83
C TRP A 389 -22.10 7.58 -2.57
N GLU A 390 -22.97 8.19 -1.77
CA GLU A 390 -22.84 9.59 -1.35
C GLU A 390 -21.56 9.81 -0.52
N ARG A 391 -21.30 8.95 0.47
CA ARG A 391 -20.08 8.98 1.26
C ARG A 391 -18.85 8.68 0.42
N VAL A 392 -18.93 7.76 -0.55
CA VAL A 392 -17.85 7.50 -1.51
C VAL A 392 -17.53 8.75 -2.34
N ARG A 393 -18.55 9.42 -2.90
CA ARG A 393 -18.40 10.68 -3.67
C ARG A 393 -17.71 11.76 -2.82
N LYS A 394 -18.19 11.96 -1.58
CA LYS A 394 -17.61 12.94 -0.64
C LYS A 394 -16.15 12.64 -0.29
N VAL A 395 -15.82 11.38 0.01
CA VAL A 395 -14.43 10.98 0.31
C VAL A 395 -13.53 11.04 -0.93
N ALA A 396 -14.07 10.83 -2.13
CA ALA A 396 -13.34 11.04 -3.39
C ALA A 396 -13.06 12.53 -3.70
N GLY A 397 -13.61 13.47 -2.92
CA GLY A 397 -13.43 14.92 -3.11
C GLY A 397 -14.16 15.49 -4.31
N LEU A 398 -15.30 14.91 -4.67
CA LEU A 398 -16.17 15.40 -5.73
C LEU A 398 -17.20 16.41 -5.18
N PRO A 399 -17.54 17.46 -5.94
CA PRO A 399 -18.52 18.46 -5.51
C PRO A 399 -19.93 17.87 -5.39
N ASP A 400 -20.71 18.44 -4.47
CA ASP A 400 -22.13 18.13 -4.33
C ASP A 400 -22.89 18.53 -5.59
N GLU A 401 -23.80 17.64 -6.03
CA GLU A 401 -24.52 17.80 -7.30
C GLU A 401 -25.36 19.08 -7.34
N ASN A 402 -25.97 19.42 -6.20
CA ASN A 402 -26.77 20.63 -6.02
C ASN A 402 -25.95 21.95 -6.07
N ALA A 403 -24.65 21.90 -5.77
CA ALA A 403 -23.79 23.08 -5.79
C ALA A 403 -23.40 23.51 -7.22
N VAL A 404 -23.39 22.58 -8.16
CA VAL A 404 -23.08 22.85 -9.58
C VAL A 404 -24.27 23.56 -10.26
N SER A 405 -25.51 23.12 -9.96
CA SER A 405 -26.73 23.74 -10.52
C SER A 405 -26.94 25.20 -10.09
N GLN A 406 -26.52 25.60 -8.89
CA GLN A 406 -26.67 26.99 -8.43
C GLN A 406 -25.65 27.96 -9.06
N LYS A 407 -24.48 27.49 -9.51
CA LYS A 407 -23.49 28.35 -10.20
C LYS A 407 -23.66 28.42 -11.72
N GLY A 408 -24.47 27.55 -12.32
CA GLY A 408 -24.78 27.56 -13.76
C GLY A 408 -26.07 28.31 -14.15
N ALA A 409 -26.93 28.67 -13.20
CA ALA A 409 -28.29 29.15 -13.48
C ALA A 409 -28.44 30.68 -13.62
N SER A 410 -27.37 31.47 -13.46
CA SER A 410 -27.46 32.94 -13.34
C SER A 410 -26.95 33.75 -14.55
N SER A 411 -26.66 33.11 -15.69
CA SER A 411 -26.18 33.80 -16.91
C SER A 411 -26.96 33.44 -18.19
N ALA A 412 -28.18 32.91 -18.07
CA ALA A 412 -28.97 32.40 -19.19
C ALA A 412 -30.37 33.06 -19.35
N ILE A 413 -30.54 34.32 -18.92
CA ILE A 413 -31.77 35.10 -19.18
C ILE A 413 -31.44 36.53 -19.68
N SER A 414 -30.66 36.65 -20.75
CA SER A 414 -30.52 37.91 -21.51
C SER A 414 -29.82 37.71 -22.87
N GLY A 415 -30.39 36.92 -23.80
CA GLY A 415 -29.67 36.63 -25.05
C GLY A 415 -30.37 35.83 -26.14
N SER A 416 -31.70 35.94 -26.32
CA SER A 416 -32.38 35.33 -27.49
C SER A 416 -33.66 36.08 -27.89
N ARG A 417 -33.49 37.33 -28.30
CA ARG A 417 -34.43 38.05 -29.19
C ARG A 417 -33.65 38.63 -30.36
N ARG A 418 -33.52 37.84 -31.44
CA ARG A 418 -33.38 38.23 -32.86
C ARG A 418 -32.68 37.10 -33.63
N LEU A 419 -33.49 36.31 -34.34
CA LEU A 419 -33.24 35.86 -35.72
C LEU A 419 -34.47 35.06 -36.16
N GLY A 420 -35.38 35.74 -36.86
CA GLY A 420 -36.50 35.09 -37.54
C GLY A 420 -36.12 34.73 -38.98
N GLN A 421 -36.93 33.85 -39.58
CA GLN A 421 -37.01 33.56 -41.01
C GLN A 421 -35.75 32.98 -41.69
N ALA A 422 -35.78 31.67 -41.94
CA ALA A 422 -35.72 31.14 -43.31
C ALA A 422 -36.27 29.69 -43.42
N ASN A 423 -37.21 29.50 -44.35
CA ASN A 423 -37.44 28.29 -45.17
C ASN A 423 -37.65 26.90 -44.52
N ARG A 424 -38.91 26.67 -44.14
CA ARG A 424 -39.81 25.64 -44.72
C ARG A 424 -39.22 24.85 -45.93
N ILE A 425 -39.16 23.51 -45.87
CA ILE A 425 -39.64 22.56 -46.90
C ILE A 425 -39.64 21.10 -46.38
N ARG A 426 -40.48 20.27 -47.00
CA ARG A 426 -41.06 18.98 -46.58
C ARG A 426 -40.14 17.74 -46.58
N SER A 427 -40.63 16.75 -45.82
CA SER A 427 -40.91 15.33 -46.15
C SER A 427 -39.83 14.23 -46.11
N LYS A 428 -40.20 13.20 -45.33
CA LYS A 428 -40.11 11.75 -45.59
C LYS A 428 -38.75 11.17 -46.03
N LEU A 429 -38.11 10.44 -45.12
CA LEU A 429 -38.25 8.98 -45.02
C LEU A 429 -37.95 8.50 -43.60
#